data_AF-U4KMJ5-F1
#
_entry.id   AF-U4KMJ5-F1
#
_cell.length_a   1.000
_cell.length_b   1.000
_cell.length_c   1.000
_cell.angle_alpha   90.00
_cell.angle_beta   90.00
_cell.angle_gamma   90.00
#
_symmetry.space_group_name_H-M   'P 1'
#
loop_
_entity.id
_entity.type
_entity.pdbx_description
1 polymer ?
#
loop_
_entity_poly.entity_id
_entity_poly.type
_entity_poly.pdbx_seq_one_letter_code
_entity_poly.pdbx_strand_id
1 'polypeptide(L)'
;MKRILGLFSVALLLFLVSACSEKFDVAITIENMEPARTSVYLELDVHDPYNNIVDKSIYVVVYEGKTEVNRKTATKTDDVTSVEFTGLAVGKTYNLSVFATYDKKTHVMTKSSFTTSEVGGSETNPKLISTTEDFYQMKLDPNAYYRLENDLDFNNESFNNIFFSTTFTGSFDGNNKEIKNVKLDQVNTYLGIFGYNKGNIKDLTVRNVEMVVEKSTQYIGILAGRNTGIIENVNIVDSSISLNYSRTGQIYVGGMVGLLENPSSVKNSSVSNVTIELAMTGRSEPFVGLLAGRMQAGQLNDVSATGEIKSLTKDISYYGGLVGVVENVGNVVARITNAKSDVSMNLSLDVTSTLSTDALMALYAGGLVGGNFGGNIQSVYSNGTIDVEKASNTASYNKDNDRLVIGGLIGFSNGTINEALASVDLILGRSEEVSFLSIEQLFVGGLVGQQVGDKTTNSLALEAVINVYLDNTMSAFLSSVVGSDFENSNAFKDVVITYDGIPYTAVTVVRTTTDDIDFVDLVALETSVSDYFTSAYIKAILEESV
;
A
#
# COMPACT_ATOMS: atom_id res chain seq x y z
N MET A 1 112.93 -12.58 -1.72
CA MET A 1 111.51 -12.91 -1.92
C MET A 1 110.87 -13.12 -0.56
N LYS A 2 109.78 -12.37 -0.25
CA LYS A 2 108.66 -12.59 0.71
C LYS A 2 109.00 -13.34 2.03
N ARG A 3 109.14 -12.72 3.24
CA ARG A 3 108.14 -12.10 4.16
C ARG A 3 106.85 -12.94 4.32
N ILE A 4 106.24 -13.21 5.48
CA ILE A 4 106.51 -13.16 6.94
C ILE A 4 105.22 -13.72 7.64
N LEU A 5 105.34 -14.19 8.89
CA LEU A 5 104.30 -14.33 9.95
C LEU A 5 103.34 -15.54 9.97
N GLY A 6 103.29 -16.19 11.14
CA GLY A 6 102.30 -17.20 11.54
C GLY A 6 101.03 -16.62 12.15
N LEU A 7 100.05 -17.48 12.43
CA LEU A 7 98.86 -17.09 13.17
C LEU A 7 98.36 -18.21 14.09
N PHE A 8 97.97 -17.76 15.28
CA PHE A 8 97.45 -18.45 16.44
C PHE A 8 96.06 -19.08 16.21
N SER A 9 95.81 -20.12 17.00
CA SER A 9 94.53 -20.73 17.31
C SER A 9 93.48 -19.73 17.82
N VAL A 10 92.26 -19.80 17.28
CA VAL A 10 91.06 -19.21 17.88
C VAL A 10 89.93 -20.25 17.84
N ALA A 11 89.43 -20.57 19.02
CA ALA A 11 88.27 -21.42 19.25
C ALA A 11 87.00 -20.75 18.70
N LEU A 12 86.22 -21.46 17.89
CA LEU A 12 84.90 -21.03 17.45
C LEU A 12 83.85 -21.71 18.34
N LEU A 13 83.30 -20.94 19.28
CA LEU A 13 82.14 -21.30 20.10
C LEU A 13 80.93 -21.59 19.18
N LEU A 14 80.35 -22.77 19.35
CA LEU A 14 78.99 -23.10 18.92
C LEU A 14 77.98 -22.29 19.74
N PHE A 15 77.37 -21.27 19.15
CA PHE A 15 76.07 -20.77 19.62
C PHE A 15 74.97 -21.55 18.93
N LEU A 16 74.43 -22.55 19.63
CA LEU A 16 73.09 -23.05 19.38
C LEU A 16 72.12 -21.95 19.80
N VAL A 17 71.75 -21.08 18.85
CA VAL A 17 70.57 -20.23 19.00
C VAL A 17 69.36 -21.16 18.90
N SER A 18 68.92 -21.64 20.07
CA SER A 18 67.58 -22.17 20.25
C SER A 18 66.60 -21.04 19.96
N ALA A 19 66.14 -20.94 18.71
CA ALA A 19 64.96 -20.18 18.37
C ALA A 19 63.77 -20.84 19.08
N CYS A 20 63.44 -20.37 20.29
CA CYS A 20 62.11 -20.53 20.84
C CYS A 20 61.17 -19.83 19.86
N SER A 21 60.46 -20.61 19.04
CA SER A 21 59.30 -20.08 18.34
C SER A 21 58.26 -19.78 19.41
N GLU A 22 57.88 -18.52 19.56
CA GLU A 22 56.67 -18.16 20.29
C GLU A 22 55.51 -18.92 19.64
N LYS A 23 54.86 -19.79 20.41
CA LYS A 23 53.65 -20.48 19.96
C LYS A 23 52.50 -19.52 20.19
N PHE A 24 52.00 -18.93 19.11
CA PHE A 24 50.74 -18.19 19.13
C PHE A 24 49.59 -19.20 19.24
N ASP A 25 48.81 -19.09 20.31
CA ASP A 25 47.57 -19.84 20.49
C ASP A 25 46.42 -19.04 19.86
N VAL A 26 46.30 -19.13 18.54
CA VAL A 26 45.31 -18.40 17.74
C VAL A 26 44.61 -19.38 16.81
N ALA A 27 43.29 -19.44 16.87
CA ALA A 27 42.47 -20.21 15.94
C ALA A 27 41.23 -19.42 15.54
N ILE A 28 40.84 -19.54 14.26
CA ILE A 28 39.54 -19.04 13.78
C ILE A 28 38.88 -20.18 13.01
N THR A 29 37.69 -20.58 13.44
CA THR A 29 36.87 -21.57 12.75
C THR A 29 35.58 -20.94 12.24
N ILE A 30 34.91 -21.63 11.32
CA ILE A 30 33.59 -21.22 10.84
C ILE A 30 32.59 -21.98 11.69
N GLU A 31 31.89 -21.26 12.55
CA GLU A 31 30.86 -21.82 13.43
C GLU A 31 29.57 -22.06 12.65
N ASN A 32 29.16 -21.06 11.86
CA ASN A 32 27.98 -21.13 11.02
C ASN A 32 28.27 -20.64 9.59
N MET A 33 27.62 -21.26 8.61
CA MET A 33 27.69 -20.88 7.21
C MET A 33 26.35 -21.12 6.54
N GLU A 34 25.72 -20.03 6.08
CA GLU A 34 24.36 -20.04 5.55
C GLU A 34 24.34 -19.51 4.11
N PRO A 35 24.48 -20.39 3.09
CA PRO A 35 24.39 -20.00 1.70
C PRO A 35 22.93 -19.72 1.32
N ALA A 36 22.67 -18.51 0.80
CA ALA A 36 21.43 -18.16 0.13
C ALA A 36 21.58 -18.29 -1.39
N ARG A 37 20.58 -17.82 -2.15
CA ARG A 37 20.63 -17.84 -3.62
C ARG A 37 21.74 -16.97 -4.19
N THR A 38 22.00 -15.82 -3.58
CA THR A 38 22.96 -14.83 -4.08
C THR A 38 23.88 -14.29 -2.99
N SER A 39 23.86 -14.89 -1.82
CA SER A 39 24.67 -14.49 -0.68
C SER A 39 25.16 -15.68 0.14
N VAL A 40 26.09 -15.43 1.05
CA VAL A 40 26.43 -16.34 2.13
C VAL A 40 26.73 -15.51 3.39
N TYR A 41 26.13 -15.90 4.51
CA TYR A 41 26.46 -15.37 5.83
C TYR A 41 27.37 -16.36 6.56
N LEU A 42 28.37 -15.85 7.27
CA LEU A 42 29.37 -16.62 8.01
C LEU A 42 29.48 -16.09 9.43
N GLU A 43 29.46 -16.98 10.41
CA GLU A 43 29.86 -16.70 11.79
C GLU A 43 31.18 -17.39 12.08
N LEU A 44 32.08 -16.65 12.72
CA LEU A 44 33.45 -17.05 12.99
C LEU A 44 33.65 -17.17 14.50
N ASP A 45 34.06 -18.36 14.94
CA ASP A 45 34.53 -18.56 16.30
C ASP A 45 36.03 -18.19 16.36
N VAL A 46 36.36 -17.20 17.19
CA VAL A 46 37.70 -16.60 17.30
C VAL A 46 38.28 -16.92 18.66
N HIS A 47 39.23 -17.87 18.68
CA HIS A 47 40.03 -18.19 19.87
C HIS A 47 41.36 -17.44 19.81
N ASP A 48 41.47 -16.37 20.61
CA ASP A 48 42.69 -15.58 20.79
C ASP A 48 42.85 -15.11 22.25
N PRO A 49 43.17 -16.03 23.19
CA PRO A 49 43.21 -15.75 24.62
C PRO A 49 44.24 -14.69 25.03
N TYR A 50 45.20 -14.37 24.16
CA TYR A 50 46.27 -13.40 24.43
C TYR A 50 46.18 -12.14 23.57
N ASN A 51 45.09 -11.92 22.82
CA ASN A 51 44.88 -10.76 21.94
C ASN A 51 46.06 -10.53 20.96
N ASN A 52 46.53 -11.60 20.31
CA ASN A 52 47.61 -11.56 19.33
C ASN A 52 47.15 -11.07 17.94
N ILE A 53 45.85 -11.21 17.63
CA ILE A 53 45.29 -10.78 16.35
C ILE A 53 45.29 -9.26 16.29
N VAL A 54 45.83 -8.72 15.20
CA VAL A 54 45.80 -7.28 14.91
C VAL A 54 44.33 -6.84 14.74
N ASP A 55 43.97 -5.73 15.37
CA ASP A 55 42.61 -5.16 15.28
C ASP A 55 42.15 -5.02 13.82
N LYS A 56 40.89 -5.42 13.56
CA LYS A 56 40.25 -5.43 12.23
C LYS A 56 41.02 -6.18 11.13
N SER A 57 41.90 -7.11 11.48
CA SER A 57 42.68 -7.89 10.51
C SER A 57 42.04 -9.20 10.08
N ILE A 58 40.90 -9.58 10.67
CA ILE A 58 40.13 -10.75 10.25
C ILE A 58 39.34 -10.41 8.99
N TYR A 59 39.61 -11.10 7.89
CA TYR A 59 38.86 -10.93 6.65
C TYR A 59 38.69 -12.26 5.93
N VAL A 60 37.64 -12.34 5.12
CA VAL A 60 37.33 -13.52 4.30
C VAL A 60 37.44 -13.16 2.83
N VAL A 61 37.96 -14.08 2.03
CA VAL A 61 38.02 -13.98 0.58
C VAL A 61 37.22 -15.11 -0.03
N VAL A 62 36.34 -14.78 -0.97
CA VAL A 62 35.52 -15.73 -1.75
C VAL A 62 36.09 -15.83 -3.17
N TYR A 63 36.19 -17.06 -3.65
CA TYR A 63 36.77 -17.43 -4.93
C TYR A 63 35.79 -18.22 -5.78
N GLU A 64 35.74 -17.90 -7.07
CA GLU A 64 35.19 -18.76 -8.10
C GLU A 64 36.33 -19.50 -8.81
N GLY A 65 36.45 -20.81 -8.58
CA GLY A 65 37.63 -21.56 -9.01
C GLY A 65 38.90 -21.01 -8.35
N LYS A 66 39.75 -20.34 -9.14
CA LYS A 66 40.98 -19.67 -8.67
C LYS A 66 40.87 -18.14 -8.65
N THR A 67 39.77 -17.58 -9.14
CA THR A 67 39.59 -16.14 -9.26
C THR A 67 38.94 -15.60 -7.99
N GLU A 68 39.56 -14.61 -7.36
CA GLU A 68 38.93 -13.85 -6.27
C GLU A 68 37.74 -13.07 -6.83
N VAL A 69 36.55 -13.32 -6.29
CA VAL A 69 35.31 -12.64 -6.70
C VAL A 69 34.86 -11.60 -5.68
N ASN A 70 35.19 -11.79 -4.40
CA ASN A 70 34.84 -10.86 -3.34
C ASN A 70 35.76 -11.02 -2.13
N ARG A 71 35.93 -9.95 -1.36
CA ARG A 71 36.69 -9.90 -0.11
C ARG A 71 36.03 -8.93 0.86
N LYS A 72 35.84 -9.36 2.11
CA LYS A 72 35.26 -8.52 3.17
C LYS A 72 35.94 -8.77 4.52
N THR A 73 36.15 -7.68 5.26
CA THR A 73 36.58 -7.73 6.66
C THR A 73 35.40 -8.20 7.52
N ALA A 74 35.68 -9.06 8.51
CA ALA A 74 34.67 -9.48 9.47
C ALA A 74 34.33 -8.35 10.44
N THR A 75 33.07 -8.29 10.86
CA THR A 75 32.55 -7.33 11.83
C THR A 75 32.22 -8.04 13.13
N LYS A 76 32.46 -7.39 14.27
CA LYS A 76 32.06 -7.90 15.58
C LYS A 76 30.84 -7.14 16.09
N THR A 77 29.76 -7.83 16.43
CA THR A 77 28.52 -7.25 16.99
C THR A 77 27.96 -8.23 18.02
N ASP A 78 27.64 -7.74 19.23
CA ASP A 78 27.13 -8.56 20.35
C ASP A 78 27.93 -9.86 20.57
N ASP A 79 29.26 -9.72 20.54
CA ASP A 79 30.25 -10.81 20.63
C ASP A 79 30.31 -11.81 19.47
N VAL A 80 29.43 -11.72 18.48
CA VAL A 80 29.50 -12.50 17.24
C VAL A 80 30.45 -11.83 16.25
N THR A 81 31.43 -12.59 15.74
CA THR A 81 32.28 -12.15 14.63
C THR A 81 31.72 -12.72 13.33
N SER A 82 31.24 -11.88 12.42
CA SER A 82 30.57 -12.36 11.20
C SER A 82 30.96 -11.61 9.95
N VAL A 83 30.63 -12.19 8.79
CA VAL A 83 30.77 -11.56 7.48
C VAL A 83 29.70 -12.07 6.53
N GLU A 84 29.15 -11.18 5.71
CA GLU A 84 28.17 -11.53 4.69
C GLU A 84 28.67 -11.14 3.29
N PHE A 85 28.62 -12.08 2.34
CA PHE A 85 28.87 -11.81 0.92
C PHE A 85 27.56 -11.78 0.16
N THR A 86 27.38 -10.82 -0.75
CA THR A 86 26.20 -10.69 -1.62
C THR A 86 26.62 -10.57 -3.08
N GLY A 87 25.68 -10.70 -4.02
CA GLY A 87 25.94 -10.58 -5.46
C GLY A 87 26.58 -11.84 -6.08
N LEU A 88 26.44 -12.99 -5.43
CA LEU A 88 26.89 -14.28 -5.94
C LEU A 88 25.90 -14.84 -6.96
N ALA A 89 26.39 -15.67 -7.89
CA ALA A 89 25.55 -16.35 -8.87
C ALA A 89 24.80 -17.52 -8.20
N VAL A 90 23.56 -17.76 -8.62
CA VAL A 90 22.68 -18.83 -8.14
C VAL A 90 23.21 -20.21 -8.56
N GLY A 91 23.08 -21.21 -7.68
CA GLY A 91 23.47 -22.61 -7.96
C GLY A 91 24.97 -22.85 -8.10
N LYS A 92 25.80 -21.89 -7.68
CA LYS A 92 27.24 -21.89 -7.98
C LYS A 92 28.07 -22.20 -6.74
N THR A 93 29.09 -23.03 -6.94
CA THR A 93 30.05 -23.38 -5.88
C THR A 93 31.19 -22.37 -5.82
N TYR A 94 31.46 -21.90 -4.61
CA TYR A 94 32.54 -20.97 -4.28
C TYR A 94 33.47 -21.61 -3.25
N ASN A 95 34.75 -21.26 -3.32
CA ASN A 95 35.71 -21.55 -2.26
C ASN A 95 35.91 -20.29 -1.43
N LEU A 96 36.18 -20.44 -0.14
CA LEU A 96 36.53 -19.32 0.73
C LEU A 96 37.77 -19.59 1.56
N SER A 97 38.43 -18.52 1.98
CA SER A 97 39.54 -18.57 2.94
C SER A 97 39.40 -17.43 3.93
N VAL A 98 39.48 -17.76 5.21
CA VAL A 98 39.50 -16.82 6.33
C VAL A 98 40.95 -16.49 6.65
N PHE A 99 41.26 -15.21 6.79
CA PHE A 99 42.59 -14.71 7.08
C PHE A 99 42.58 -13.90 8.37
N ALA A 100 43.68 -13.93 9.11
CA ALA A 100 43.95 -13.02 10.23
C ALA A 100 45.43 -12.62 10.21
N THR A 101 45.75 -11.47 10.79
CA THR A 101 47.15 -11.01 10.92
C THR A 101 47.56 -11.08 12.37
N TYR A 102 48.61 -11.87 12.65
CA TYR A 102 49.31 -11.93 13.93
C TYR A 102 50.81 -12.18 13.66
N ASP A 103 51.70 -11.92 14.61
CA ASP A 103 53.17 -12.00 14.40
C ASP A 103 53.67 -11.22 13.16
N LYS A 104 53.04 -10.07 12.85
CA LYS A 104 53.36 -9.23 11.68
C LYS A 104 53.20 -9.95 10.33
N LYS A 105 52.50 -11.08 10.27
CA LYS A 105 52.25 -11.86 9.07
C LYS A 105 50.77 -12.19 8.95
N THR A 106 50.31 -12.32 7.72
CA THR A 106 48.95 -12.79 7.44
C THR A 106 48.94 -14.30 7.31
N HIS A 107 48.02 -14.93 8.03
CA HIS A 107 47.84 -16.37 8.06
C HIS A 107 46.48 -16.74 7.48
N VAL A 108 46.43 -17.87 6.76
CA VAL A 108 45.16 -18.50 6.41
C VAL A 108 44.72 -19.32 7.61
N MET A 109 43.59 -18.96 8.20
CA MET A 109 43.10 -19.56 9.44
C MET A 109 42.28 -20.81 9.14
N THR A 110 41.35 -20.69 8.19
CA THR A 110 40.53 -21.82 7.73
C THR A 110 40.11 -21.63 6.27
N LYS A 111 39.77 -22.74 5.62
CA LYS A 111 39.24 -22.79 4.25
C LYS A 111 37.97 -23.62 4.23
N SER A 112 37.04 -23.22 3.40
CA SER A 112 35.79 -23.96 3.18
C SER A 112 35.31 -23.75 1.75
N SER A 113 34.20 -24.39 1.41
CA SER A 113 33.47 -24.16 0.17
C SER A 113 31.98 -24.17 0.45
N PHE A 114 31.22 -23.42 -0.33
CA PHE A 114 29.76 -23.42 -0.26
C PHE A 114 29.15 -23.34 -1.65
N THR A 115 27.90 -23.78 -1.78
CA THR A 115 27.12 -23.65 -3.01
C THR A 115 25.91 -22.78 -2.71
N THR A 116 25.69 -21.74 -3.51
CA THR A 116 24.48 -20.92 -3.41
C THR A 116 23.26 -21.75 -3.80
N SER A 117 22.14 -21.53 -3.12
CA SER A 117 20.93 -22.32 -3.32
C SER A 117 20.27 -22.03 -4.68
N GLU A 118 19.70 -23.04 -5.32
CA GLU A 118 18.79 -22.87 -6.46
C GLU A 118 17.32 -22.70 -6.03
N VAL A 119 17.00 -23.06 -4.78
CA VAL A 119 15.65 -23.00 -4.22
C VAL A 119 15.21 -21.55 -4.04
N GLY A 120 14.00 -21.24 -4.49
CA GLY A 120 13.49 -19.88 -4.65
C GLY A 120 13.96 -19.21 -5.94
N GLY A 121 14.63 -19.96 -6.84
CA GLY A 121 15.15 -19.50 -8.11
C GLY A 121 14.11 -19.26 -9.20
N SER A 122 13.00 -19.99 -9.13
CA SER A 122 11.93 -19.99 -10.12
C SER A 122 10.60 -20.41 -9.47
N GLU A 123 9.50 -20.16 -10.17
CA GLU A 123 8.16 -20.63 -9.78
C GLU A 123 8.07 -22.16 -9.64
N THR A 124 8.84 -22.90 -10.44
CA THR A 124 8.90 -24.37 -10.38
C THR A 124 9.77 -24.92 -9.27
N ASN A 125 10.63 -24.08 -8.66
CA ASN A 125 11.49 -24.44 -7.53
C ASN A 125 11.42 -23.34 -6.45
N PRO A 126 10.24 -23.10 -5.84
CA PRO A 126 10.07 -22.05 -4.86
C PRO A 126 10.60 -22.46 -3.49
N LYS A 127 10.84 -21.48 -2.61
CA LYS A 127 10.96 -21.72 -1.17
C LYS A 127 9.57 -21.98 -0.60
N LEU A 128 9.39 -23.14 0.02
CA LEU A 128 8.10 -23.53 0.60
C LEU A 128 7.95 -22.91 1.98
N ILE A 129 6.75 -22.39 2.26
CA ILE A 129 6.39 -21.77 3.52
C ILE A 129 5.28 -22.62 4.14
N SER A 130 5.59 -23.31 5.24
CA SER A 130 4.65 -24.17 5.95
C SER A 130 4.29 -23.65 7.33
N THR A 131 5.06 -22.69 7.84
CA THR A 131 4.93 -22.10 9.18
C THR A 131 5.13 -20.58 9.14
N THR A 132 4.71 -19.89 10.21
CA THR A 132 4.98 -18.45 10.37
C THR A 132 6.47 -18.16 10.49
N GLU A 133 7.27 -19.08 11.02
CA GLU A 133 8.73 -18.94 11.06
C GLU A 133 9.32 -18.94 9.64
N ASP A 134 8.88 -19.84 8.76
CA ASP A 134 9.30 -19.85 7.36
C ASP A 134 8.97 -18.53 6.65
N PHE A 135 7.81 -17.94 6.98
CA PHE A 135 7.42 -16.62 6.47
C PHE A 135 8.42 -15.55 6.93
N TYR A 136 8.82 -15.56 8.20
CA TYR A 136 9.81 -14.59 8.71
C TYR A 136 11.20 -14.75 8.08
N GLN A 137 11.56 -15.94 7.59
CA GLN A 137 12.81 -16.17 6.85
C GLN A 137 12.83 -15.52 5.46
N MET A 138 11.69 -15.01 4.96
CA MET A 138 11.65 -14.28 3.68
C MET A 138 12.53 -13.03 3.69
N LYS A 139 12.80 -12.44 4.87
CA LYS A 139 13.68 -11.27 5.02
C LYS A 139 15.09 -11.48 4.46
N LEU A 140 15.55 -12.74 4.40
CA LEU A 140 16.89 -13.10 3.94
C LEU A 140 17.01 -13.11 2.42
N ASP A 141 15.89 -13.20 1.69
CA ASP A 141 15.90 -13.31 0.23
C ASP A 141 14.60 -12.73 -0.41
N PRO A 142 14.34 -11.42 -0.23
CA PRO A 142 13.08 -10.77 -0.61
C PRO A 142 12.77 -10.79 -2.11
N ASN A 143 13.69 -11.29 -2.95
CA ASN A 143 13.55 -11.42 -4.40
C ASN A 143 13.27 -12.87 -4.87
N ALA A 144 13.13 -13.82 -3.94
CA ALA A 144 12.89 -15.22 -4.26
C ALA A 144 11.43 -15.53 -4.63
N TYR A 145 11.24 -16.72 -5.22
CA TYR A 145 9.94 -17.33 -5.39
C TYR A 145 9.56 -18.11 -4.14
N TYR A 146 8.37 -17.87 -3.62
CA TYR A 146 7.81 -18.46 -2.42
C TYR A 146 6.45 -19.09 -2.74
N ARG A 147 6.13 -20.19 -2.04
CA ARG A 147 4.80 -20.80 -2.11
C ARG A 147 4.32 -21.26 -0.74
N LEU A 148 3.08 -20.94 -0.39
CA LEU A 148 2.44 -21.50 0.80
C LEU A 148 2.10 -22.98 0.60
N GLU A 149 2.41 -23.79 1.61
CA GLU A 149 1.99 -25.19 1.68
C GLU A 149 0.86 -25.38 2.72
N ASN A 150 0.77 -24.49 3.70
CA ASN A 150 -0.28 -24.46 4.71
C ASN A 150 -0.85 -23.04 4.88
N ASP A 151 -2.04 -22.95 5.48
CA ASP A 151 -2.50 -21.68 6.04
C ASP A 151 -1.57 -21.25 7.17
N LEU A 152 -1.32 -19.94 7.27
CA LEU A 152 -0.51 -19.34 8.31
C LEU A 152 -1.40 -18.61 9.31
N ASP A 153 -1.33 -19.01 10.57
CA ASP A 153 -2.06 -18.37 11.68
C ASP A 153 -1.07 -17.64 12.58
N PHE A 154 -1.19 -16.31 12.66
CA PHE A 154 -0.35 -15.45 13.50
C PHE A 154 -0.95 -15.23 14.90
N ASN A 155 -2.05 -15.90 15.25
CA ASN A 155 -2.65 -15.93 16.59
C ASN A 155 -2.96 -14.54 17.20
N ASN A 156 -3.16 -13.52 16.36
CA ASN A 156 -3.32 -12.11 16.75
C ASN A 156 -2.13 -11.55 17.55
N GLU A 157 -0.95 -12.17 17.40
CA GLU A 157 0.29 -11.61 17.93
C GLU A 157 0.71 -10.38 17.11
N SER A 158 1.45 -9.46 17.75
CA SER A 158 2.01 -8.29 17.07
C SER A 158 2.90 -8.79 15.92
N PHE A 159 2.52 -8.39 14.70
CA PHE A 159 3.19 -8.84 13.49
C PHE A 159 4.54 -8.16 13.37
N ASN A 160 5.61 -8.97 13.44
CA ASN A 160 6.96 -8.49 13.21
C ASN A 160 7.18 -8.28 11.71
N ASN A 161 6.93 -7.07 11.23
CA ASN A 161 6.96 -6.79 9.81
C ASN A 161 8.39 -6.88 9.24
N ILE A 162 8.67 -7.97 8.53
CA ILE A 162 9.96 -8.22 7.89
C ILE A 162 10.27 -7.35 6.67
N PHE A 163 9.25 -6.65 6.14
CA PHE A 163 9.37 -5.73 5.01
C PHE A 163 9.38 -4.26 5.46
N PHE A 164 9.78 -4.02 6.71
CA PHE A 164 9.87 -2.68 7.28
C PHE A 164 10.78 -1.74 6.48
N SER A 165 12.03 -2.17 6.27
CA SER A 165 13.08 -1.44 5.52
C SER A 165 13.43 -2.09 4.18
N THR A 166 12.75 -3.18 3.83
CA THR A 166 13.10 -4.02 2.69
C THR A 166 11.91 -4.13 1.76
N THR A 167 12.13 -3.77 0.50
CA THR A 167 11.13 -3.91 -0.55
C THR A 167 10.99 -5.38 -0.96
N PHE A 168 9.77 -5.90 -1.02
CA PHE A 168 9.52 -7.22 -1.60
C PHE A 168 9.54 -7.13 -3.12
N THR A 169 10.42 -7.91 -3.77
CA THR A 169 10.58 -7.91 -5.23
C THR A 169 10.43 -9.31 -5.85
N GLY A 170 10.16 -10.31 -5.01
CA GLY A 170 10.02 -11.71 -5.39
C GLY A 170 8.63 -12.07 -5.90
N SER A 171 8.30 -13.36 -5.81
CA SER A 171 6.99 -13.89 -6.12
C SER A 171 6.46 -14.64 -4.91
N PHE A 172 5.25 -14.33 -4.47
CA PHE A 172 4.55 -15.01 -3.39
C PHE A 172 3.30 -15.67 -3.95
N ASP A 173 3.34 -16.99 -4.06
CA ASP A 173 2.19 -17.81 -4.43
C ASP A 173 1.51 -18.32 -3.16
N GLY A 174 0.33 -17.76 -2.87
CA GLY A 174 -0.49 -18.19 -1.74
C GLY A 174 -1.07 -19.59 -1.93
N ASN A 175 -1.04 -20.16 -3.14
CA ASN A 175 -1.50 -21.52 -3.44
C ASN A 175 -2.93 -21.79 -2.91
N ASN A 176 -3.78 -20.76 -3.00
CA ASN A 176 -5.14 -20.71 -2.46
C ASN A 176 -5.24 -20.98 -0.94
N LYS A 177 -4.20 -20.63 -0.20
CA LYS A 177 -4.12 -20.70 1.27
C LYS A 177 -4.38 -19.35 1.93
N GLU A 178 -4.48 -19.38 3.24
CA GLU A 178 -4.75 -18.19 4.06
C GLU A 178 -3.52 -17.69 4.83
N ILE A 179 -3.41 -16.37 4.99
CA ILE A 179 -2.71 -15.73 6.10
C ILE A 179 -3.78 -15.12 7.01
N LYS A 180 -3.80 -15.47 8.29
CA LYS A 180 -4.87 -15.05 9.20
C LYS A 180 -4.42 -14.62 10.59
N ASN A 181 -5.30 -13.88 11.26
CA ASN A 181 -5.16 -13.45 12.65
C ASN A 181 -3.88 -12.61 12.84
N VAL A 182 -3.74 -11.56 12.05
CA VAL A 182 -2.54 -10.70 12.03
C VAL A 182 -2.85 -9.39 12.73
N LYS A 183 -1.99 -8.97 13.68
CA LYS A 183 -2.09 -7.65 14.30
C LYS A 183 -1.01 -6.70 13.81
N LEU A 184 -1.39 -5.62 13.12
CA LEU A 184 -0.48 -4.58 12.61
C LEU A 184 -0.57 -3.32 13.48
N ASP A 185 0.30 -3.23 14.49
CA ASP A 185 0.37 -2.11 15.45
C ASP A 185 1.71 -1.34 15.40
N GLN A 186 2.61 -1.73 14.49
CA GLN A 186 3.92 -1.10 14.30
C GLN A 186 3.84 0.13 13.37
N VAL A 187 4.72 1.11 13.61
CA VAL A 187 4.77 2.35 12.83
C VAL A 187 5.82 2.25 11.73
N ASN A 188 5.38 2.13 10.49
CA ASN A 188 6.22 2.20 9.30
C ASN A 188 5.68 3.23 8.30
N THR A 189 6.53 3.70 7.39
CA THR A 189 6.11 4.47 6.20
C THR A 189 5.15 3.64 5.34
N TYR A 190 5.50 2.39 5.04
CA TYR A 190 4.70 1.46 4.25
C TYR A 190 4.12 0.38 5.15
N LEU A 191 2.93 0.62 5.69
CA LEU A 191 2.28 -0.31 6.59
C LEU A 191 1.41 -1.30 5.80
N GLY A 192 1.74 -2.58 5.96
CA GLY A 192 1.06 -3.73 5.34
C GLY A 192 1.94 -4.99 5.43
N ILE A 193 1.36 -6.18 5.28
CA ILE A 193 2.08 -7.47 5.41
C ILE A 193 3.34 -7.50 4.52
N PHE A 194 3.27 -6.97 3.30
CA PHE A 194 4.37 -6.91 2.34
C PHE A 194 5.03 -5.53 2.22
N GLY A 195 4.70 -4.58 3.11
CA GLY A 195 5.29 -3.24 3.15
C GLY A 195 5.22 -2.52 1.80
N TYR A 196 6.36 -2.36 1.13
CA TYR A 196 6.43 -1.95 -0.27
C TYR A 196 6.60 -3.17 -1.17
N ASN A 197 5.54 -3.52 -1.91
CA ASN A 197 5.55 -4.55 -2.94
C ASN A 197 5.97 -3.99 -4.31
N LYS A 198 6.98 -4.60 -4.93
CA LYS A 198 7.31 -4.48 -6.36
C LYS A 198 7.32 -5.84 -7.07
N GLY A 199 7.04 -6.91 -6.34
CA GLY A 199 6.99 -8.28 -6.82
C GLY A 199 5.59 -8.70 -7.25
N ASN A 200 5.36 -10.00 -7.25
CA ASN A 200 4.07 -10.60 -7.58
C ASN A 200 3.49 -11.28 -6.34
N ILE A 201 2.22 -11.03 -6.03
CA ILE A 201 1.49 -11.72 -4.96
C ILE A 201 0.25 -12.30 -5.59
N LYS A 202 0.03 -13.62 -5.47
CA LYS A 202 -1.12 -14.27 -6.08
C LYS A 202 -1.75 -15.36 -5.22
N ASP A 203 -2.99 -15.71 -5.56
CA ASP A 203 -3.70 -16.89 -5.06
C ASP A 203 -3.72 -16.96 -3.52
N LEU A 204 -4.05 -15.85 -2.87
CA LEU A 204 -3.92 -15.68 -1.42
C LEU A 204 -5.20 -15.10 -0.82
N THR A 205 -5.62 -15.66 0.32
CA THR A 205 -6.63 -15.00 1.17
C THR A 205 -5.95 -14.47 2.43
N VAL A 206 -6.20 -13.21 2.77
CA VAL A 206 -5.77 -12.59 4.02
C VAL A 206 -7.01 -12.31 4.86
N ARG A 207 -7.07 -12.90 6.05
CA ARG A 207 -8.28 -12.91 6.89
C ARG A 207 -8.01 -12.38 8.29
N ASN A 208 -8.96 -11.63 8.84
CA ASN A 208 -8.92 -11.21 10.24
C ASN A 208 -7.61 -10.48 10.59
N VAL A 209 -7.36 -9.40 9.85
CA VAL A 209 -6.26 -8.48 10.15
C VAL A 209 -6.80 -7.30 10.95
N GLU A 210 -6.19 -7.06 12.11
CA GLU A 210 -6.46 -5.89 12.94
C GLU A 210 -5.29 -4.91 12.80
N MET A 211 -5.56 -3.71 12.27
CA MET A 211 -4.57 -2.64 12.16
C MET A 211 -4.99 -1.46 13.04
N VAL A 212 -4.25 -1.20 14.12
CA VAL A 212 -4.51 -0.08 15.05
C VAL A 212 -3.27 0.79 15.13
N VAL A 213 -3.39 2.05 14.69
CA VAL A 213 -2.25 2.96 14.55
C VAL A 213 -2.52 4.29 15.23
N GLU A 214 -1.71 4.58 16.25
CA GLU A 214 -1.80 5.82 17.05
C GLU A 214 -0.65 6.81 16.77
N LYS A 215 0.21 6.48 15.79
CA LYS A 215 1.38 7.27 15.43
C LYS A 215 1.42 7.50 13.92
N SER A 216 1.86 8.68 13.53
CA SER A 216 1.86 9.13 12.14
C SER A 216 2.51 8.13 11.17
N THR A 217 1.71 7.66 10.21
CA THR A 217 2.12 6.90 9.01
C THR A 217 1.48 7.52 7.76
N GLN A 218 1.90 7.09 6.57
CA GLN A 218 1.48 7.67 5.30
C GLN A 218 0.86 6.67 4.33
N TYR A 219 1.42 5.47 4.18
CA TYR A 219 0.96 4.49 3.21
C TYR A 219 0.42 3.28 3.96
N ILE A 220 -0.90 3.11 3.94
CA ILE A 220 -1.60 2.17 4.80
C ILE A 220 -2.45 1.23 3.95
N GLY A 221 -2.13 -0.06 3.97
CA GLY A 221 -3.04 -1.08 3.51
C GLY A 221 -2.68 -2.47 4.02
N ILE A 222 -3.69 -3.33 4.22
CA ILE A 222 -3.49 -4.62 4.90
C ILE A 222 -2.45 -5.48 4.17
N LEU A 223 -2.54 -5.56 2.84
CA LEU A 223 -1.59 -6.33 2.04
C LEU A 223 -0.28 -5.55 1.86
N ALA A 224 -0.37 -4.29 1.42
CA ALA A 224 0.80 -3.45 1.17
C ALA A 224 0.48 -1.97 1.40
N GLY A 225 1.42 -1.23 2.00
CA GLY A 225 1.31 0.22 2.05
C GLY A 225 1.45 0.82 0.64
N ARG A 226 2.40 0.31 -0.14
CA ARG A 226 2.63 0.73 -1.53
C ARG A 226 2.82 -0.48 -2.44
N ASN A 227 2.25 -0.43 -3.62
CA ASN A 227 2.39 -1.45 -4.66
C ASN A 227 2.81 -0.83 -6.00
N THR A 228 3.90 -1.32 -6.58
CA THR A 228 4.26 -1.13 -8.00
C THR A 228 4.41 -2.47 -8.74
N GLY A 229 3.96 -3.56 -8.10
CA GLY A 229 4.00 -4.92 -8.63
C GLY A 229 2.61 -5.41 -9.04
N ILE A 230 2.47 -6.74 -9.15
CA ILE A 230 1.22 -7.40 -9.56
C ILE A 230 0.57 -8.08 -8.36
N ILE A 231 -0.73 -7.85 -8.19
CA ILE A 231 -1.58 -8.56 -7.24
C ILE A 231 -2.67 -9.27 -8.06
N GLU A 232 -2.77 -10.59 -7.95
CA GLU A 232 -3.73 -11.37 -8.75
C GLU A 232 -4.42 -12.43 -7.90
N ASN A 233 -5.75 -12.51 -7.93
CA ASN A 233 -6.50 -13.48 -7.13
C ASN A 233 -6.17 -13.39 -5.62
N VAL A 234 -6.20 -12.16 -5.09
CA VAL A 234 -5.96 -11.90 -3.66
C VAL A 234 -7.22 -11.34 -3.00
N ASN A 235 -7.58 -11.89 -1.85
CA ASN A 235 -8.79 -11.51 -1.12
C ASN A 235 -8.45 -11.03 0.29
N ILE A 236 -8.92 -9.85 0.68
CA ILE A 236 -8.88 -9.36 2.06
C ILE A 236 -10.25 -9.54 2.68
N VAL A 237 -10.34 -10.22 3.82
CA VAL A 237 -11.63 -10.59 4.42
C VAL A 237 -11.65 -10.32 5.93
N ASP A 238 -12.78 -9.85 6.45
CA ASP A 238 -13.07 -9.71 7.89
C ASP A 238 -12.00 -8.90 8.64
N SER A 239 -11.57 -7.75 8.12
CA SER A 239 -10.40 -7.03 8.62
C SER A 239 -10.72 -5.57 8.97
N SER A 240 -9.88 -4.93 9.77
CA SER A 240 -10.09 -3.55 10.22
C SER A 240 -8.83 -2.69 10.16
N ILE A 241 -9.03 -1.41 9.87
CA ILE A 241 -8.00 -0.36 9.94
C ILE A 241 -8.56 0.77 10.83
N SER A 242 -7.89 1.06 11.93
CA SER A 242 -8.21 2.16 12.86
C SER A 242 -7.01 3.09 12.99
N LEU A 243 -7.19 4.35 12.58
CA LEU A 243 -6.16 5.38 12.60
C LEU A 243 -6.59 6.51 13.54
N ASN A 244 -5.80 6.78 14.58
CA ASN A 244 -6.04 7.88 15.52
C ASN A 244 -4.72 8.59 15.83
N TYR A 245 -4.33 9.49 14.95
CA TYR A 245 -3.11 10.26 15.12
C TYR A 245 -3.19 11.65 14.48
N SER A 246 -2.22 12.49 14.86
CA SER A 246 -1.99 13.78 14.24
C SER A 246 -0.92 13.68 13.16
N ARG A 247 -1.26 14.12 11.94
CA ARG A 247 -0.33 14.27 10.83
C ARG A 247 -0.77 15.47 9.98
N THR A 248 0.21 16.14 9.35
CA THR A 248 -0.02 17.12 8.30
C THR A 248 0.34 16.53 6.94
N GLY A 249 -0.50 16.79 5.94
CA GLY A 249 -0.33 16.36 4.57
C GLY A 249 -0.93 15.00 4.27
N GLN A 250 -0.53 14.42 3.14
CA GLN A 250 -1.23 13.31 2.51
C GLN A 250 -1.05 11.99 3.25
N ILE A 251 -2.17 11.25 3.38
CA ILE A 251 -2.21 9.85 3.83
C ILE A 251 -3.03 9.02 2.85
N TYR A 252 -2.60 7.81 2.57
CA TYR A 252 -3.21 6.91 1.60
C TYR A 252 -3.65 5.64 2.31
N VAL A 253 -4.97 5.41 2.37
CA VAL A 253 -5.57 4.33 3.16
C VAL A 253 -6.38 3.44 2.23
N GLY A 254 -5.92 2.20 2.05
CA GLY A 254 -6.62 1.18 1.31
C GLY A 254 -6.88 -0.04 2.18
N GLY A 255 -8.06 -0.64 2.12
CA GLY A 255 -8.28 -1.94 2.78
C GLY A 255 -7.35 -3.03 2.21
N MET A 256 -6.90 -2.93 0.96
CA MET A 256 -5.85 -3.79 0.41
C MET A 256 -4.52 -3.06 0.24
N VAL A 257 -4.51 -1.92 -0.44
CA VAL A 257 -3.28 -1.18 -0.80
C VAL A 257 -3.39 0.31 -0.53
N GLY A 258 -2.47 0.92 0.22
CA GLY A 258 -2.48 2.37 0.41
C GLY A 258 -2.30 3.15 -0.90
N LEU A 259 -1.19 2.92 -1.58
CA LEU A 259 -0.85 3.54 -2.88
C LEU A 259 -0.58 2.49 -3.96
N LEU A 260 -1.35 2.54 -5.05
CA LEU A 260 -1.05 1.89 -6.32
C LEU A 260 -0.31 2.87 -7.22
N GLU A 261 0.91 2.52 -7.62
CA GLU A 261 1.72 3.36 -8.51
C GLU A 261 2.16 2.57 -9.74
N ASN A 262 2.13 3.20 -10.91
CA ASN A 262 2.56 2.58 -12.17
C ASN A 262 3.96 1.94 -12.03
N PRO A 263 4.16 0.69 -12.49
CA PRO A 263 3.27 -0.11 -13.36
C PRO A 263 2.36 -1.11 -12.62
N SER A 264 1.84 -0.75 -11.44
CA SER A 264 0.99 -1.66 -10.66
C SER A 264 -0.26 -2.15 -11.39
N SER A 265 -0.62 -3.39 -11.08
CA SER A 265 -1.87 -4.01 -11.51
C SER A 265 -2.47 -4.82 -10.36
N VAL A 266 -3.79 -4.73 -10.19
CA VAL A 266 -4.57 -5.60 -9.31
C VAL A 266 -5.69 -6.24 -10.13
N LYS A 267 -5.75 -7.57 -10.11
CA LYS A 267 -6.69 -8.34 -10.92
C LYS A 267 -7.40 -9.42 -10.13
N ASN A 268 -8.67 -9.70 -10.44
CA ASN A 268 -9.43 -10.84 -9.89
C ASN A 268 -9.43 -10.85 -8.36
N SER A 269 -9.44 -9.68 -7.73
CA SER A 269 -9.14 -9.52 -6.30
C SER A 269 -10.29 -8.84 -5.59
N SER A 270 -10.46 -9.16 -4.30
CA SER A 270 -11.59 -8.61 -3.54
C SER A 270 -11.18 -8.10 -2.16
N VAL A 271 -11.96 -7.15 -1.68
CA VAL A 271 -12.01 -6.74 -0.27
C VAL A 271 -13.43 -6.99 0.21
N SER A 272 -13.59 -7.72 1.31
CA SER A 272 -14.92 -8.07 1.82
C SER A 272 -14.99 -7.92 3.32
N ASN A 273 -16.04 -7.27 3.81
CA ASN A 273 -16.27 -7.04 5.23
C ASN A 273 -15.06 -6.36 5.90
N VAL A 274 -14.63 -5.22 5.33
CA VAL A 274 -13.54 -4.41 5.88
C VAL A 274 -14.06 -3.09 6.45
N THR A 275 -13.65 -2.76 7.67
CA THR A 275 -13.94 -1.46 8.29
C THR A 275 -12.69 -0.58 8.28
N ILE A 276 -12.81 0.64 7.78
CA ILE A 276 -11.77 1.67 7.85
C ILE A 276 -12.29 2.83 8.71
N GLU A 277 -11.63 3.10 9.82
CA GLU A 277 -11.95 4.18 10.75
C GLU A 277 -10.78 5.18 10.85
N LEU A 278 -11.06 6.44 10.55
CA LEU A 278 -10.13 7.56 10.66
C LEU A 278 -10.67 8.55 11.70
N ALA A 279 -9.93 8.75 12.79
CA ALA A 279 -10.16 9.82 13.76
C ALA A 279 -8.96 10.78 13.74
N MET A 280 -8.82 11.55 12.66
CA MET A 280 -7.64 12.40 12.45
C MET A 280 -7.72 13.68 13.28
N THR A 281 -6.74 13.87 14.16
CA THR A 281 -6.66 15.08 14.99
C THR A 281 -5.85 16.19 14.33
N GLY A 282 -5.11 15.89 13.27
CA GLY A 282 -4.30 16.84 12.49
C GLY A 282 -4.90 17.18 11.13
N ARG A 283 -4.28 18.14 10.44
CA ARG A 283 -4.57 18.56 9.04
C ARG A 283 -4.05 17.52 8.03
N SER A 284 -4.56 16.29 8.12
CA SER A 284 -4.24 15.21 7.18
C SER A 284 -5.16 15.30 5.97
N GLU A 285 -4.60 15.13 4.78
CA GLU A 285 -5.34 15.01 3.52
C GLU A 285 -5.53 13.52 3.19
N PRO A 286 -6.64 12.88 3.60
CA PRO A 286 -6.82 11.45 3.39
C PRO A 286 -7.28 11.14 1.96
N PHE A 287 -6.69 10.09 1.41
CA PHE A 287 -7.19 9.38 0.23
C PHE A 287 -7.60 7.98 0.69
N VAL A 288 -8.89 7.68 0.70
CA VAL A 288 -9.43 6.47 1.32
C VAL A 288 -10.27 5.69 0.33
N GLY A 289 -10.02 4.38 0.24
CA GLY A 289 -10.97 3.46 -0.35
C GLY A 289 -10.81 2.03 0.17
N LEU A 290 -11.86 1.21 0.06
CA LEU A 290 -11.80 -0.15 0.60
C LEU A 290 -10.77 -1.00 -0.13
N LEU A 291 -10.52 -0.77 -1.42
CA LEU A 291 -9.42 -1.45 -2.12
C LEU A 291 -8.14 -0.62 -2.06
N ALA A 292 -8.19 0.63 -2.53
CA ALA A 292 -7.00 1.49 -2.56
C ALA A 292 -7.26 2.93 -2.11
N GLY A 293 -6.27 3.53 -1.45
CA GLY A 293 -6.32 4.95 -1.11
C GLY A 293 -6.15 5.83 -2.34
N ARG A 294 -5.03 5.65 -3.05
CA ARG A 294 -4.71 6.41 -4.27
C ARG A 294 -4.13 5.51 -5.36
N MET A 295 -4.50 5.77 -6.60
CA MET A 295 -4.02 5.08 -7.79
C MET A 295 -3.40 6.06 -8.80
N GLN A 296 -2.09 5.95 -8.98
CA GLN A 296 -1.29 6.77 -9.89
C GLN A 296 -0.89 5.94 -11.12
N ALA A 297 -1.69 6.03 -12.18
CA ALA A 297 -1.53 5.25 -13.40
C ALA A 297 -1.51 3.71 -13.20
N GLY A 298 -2.12 3.22 -12.13
CA GLY A 298 -2.34 1.79 -11.90
C GLY A 298 -3.50 1.22 -12.74
N GLN A 299 -3.64 -0.10 -12.71
CA GLN A 299 -4.73 -0.83 -13.36
C GLN A 299 -5.50 -1.68 -12.34
N LEU A 300 -6.82 -1.54 -12.34
CA LEU A 300 -7.75 -2.42 -11.63
C LEU A 300 -8.65 -3.13 -12.64
N ASN A 301 -8.73 -4.44 -12.56
CA ASN A 301 -9.54 -5.25 -13.46
C ASN A 301 -10.19 -6.41 -12.71
N ASP A 302 -11.51 -6.57 -12.84
CA ASP A 302 -12.26 -7.67 -12.20
C ASP A 302 -12.06 -7.64 -10.67
N VAL A 303 -12.39 -6.50 -10.05
CA VAL A 303 -12.20 -6.27 -8.61
C VAL A 303 -13.52 -5.95 -7.91
N SER A 304 -13.59 -6.25 -6.62
CA SER A 304 -14.76 -5.89 -5.81
C SER A 304 -14.37 -5.43 -4.41
N ALA A 305 -15.19 -4.56 -3.82
CA ALA A 305 -15.01 -4.14 -2.45
C ALA A 305 -16.35 -4.08 -1.69
N THR A 306 -16.39 -4.60 -0.47
CA THR A 306 -17.49 -4.41 0.47
C THR A 306 -16.99 -4.04 1.86
N GLY A 307 -17.67 -3.10 2.52
CA GLY A 307 -17.21 -2.63 3.82
C GLY A 307 -17.77 -1.28 4.27
N GLU A 308 -17.14 -0.76 5.32
CA GLU A 308 -17.54 0.48 5.99
C GLU A 308 -16.35 1.45 6.06
N ILE A 309 -16.62 2.73 5.81
CA ILE A 309 -15.67 3.83 6.00
C ILE A 309 -16.26 4.83 7.00
N LYS A 310 -15.62 5.00 8.15
CA LYS A 310 -15.91 6.03 9.13
C LYS A 310 -14.77 7.03 9.15
N SER A 311 -15.05 8.31 9.00
CA SER A 311 -13.97 9.30 8.93
C SER A 311 -14.33 10.62 9.56
N LEU A 312 -13.48 11.09 10.47
CA LEU A 312 -13.39 12.46 10.94
C LEU A 312 -12.02 13.02 10.53
N THR A 313 -12.03 14.00 9.63
CA THR A 313 -10.81 14.69 9.18
C THR A 313 -10.92 16.19 9.28
N LYS A 314 -9.79 16.87 9.05
CA LYS A 314 -9.65 18.32 9.22
C LYS A 314 -9.07 18.99 7.98
N ASP A 315 -9.06 18.32 6.83
CA ASP A 315 -8.47 18.83 5.59
C ASP A 315 -9.19 18.28 4.35
N ILE A 316 -8.71 18.68 3.18
CA ILE A 316 -9.17 18.16 1.89
C ILE A 316 -9.13 16.63 1.91
N SER A 317 -10.27 16.01 1.61
CA SER A 317 -10.46 14.57 1.79
C SER A 317 -11.11 13.92 0.58
N TYR A 318 -10.68 12.71 0.26
CA TYR A 318 -11.19 11.91 -0.86
C TYR A 318 -11.59 10.52 -0.39
N TYR A 319 -12.86 10.16 -0.57
CA TYR A 319 -13.44 8.88 -0.17
C TYR A 319 -14.07 8.19 -1.38
N GLY A 320 -13.61 7.00 -1.70
CA GLY A 320 -14.23 6.14 -2.70
C GLY A 320 -14.52 4.78 -2.11
N GLY A 321 -15.68 4.18 -2.42
CA GLY A 321 -15.97 2.84 -1.91
C GLY A 321 -14.94 1.82 -2.41
N LEU A 322 -14.42 2.00 -3.62
CA LEU A 322 -13.30 1.21 -4.16
C LEU A 322 -11.96 1.95 -4.03
N VAL A 323 -11.87 3.17 -4.57
CA VAL A 323 -10.62 3.95 -4.65
C VAL A 323 -10.81 5.40 -4.24
N GLY A 324 -10.01 5.92 -3.32
CA GLY A 324 -10.08 7.34 -2.94
C GLY A 324 -9.81 8.28 -4.13
N VAL A 325 -8.66 8.14 -4.79
CA VAL A 325 -8.31 8.93 -5.99
C VAL A 325 -7.71 8.08 -7.09
N VAL A 326 -8.11 8.38 -8.33
CA VAL A 326 -7.55 7.87 -9.57
C VAL A 326 -6.91 9.01 -10.35
N GLU A 327 -5.67 8.88 -10.77
CA GLU A 327 -5.00 9.89 -11.60
C GLU A 327 -4.01 9.29 -12.60
N ASN A 328 -3.80 9.99 -13.71
CA ASN A 328 -2.80 9.64 -14.70
C ASN A 328 -1.40 10.08 -14.25
N VAL A 329 -0.36 9.41 -14.77
CA VAL A 329 1.04 9.82 -14.57
C VAL A 329 1.67 10.04 -15.94
N GLY A 330 1.94 11.31 -16.27
CA GLY A 330 2.35 11.69 -17.62
C GLY A 330 1.31 11.24 -18.65
N ASN A 331 1.73 10.42 -19.62
CA ASN A 331 0.86 9.87 -20.66
C ASN A 331 0.27 8.49 -20.29
N VAL A 332 0.56 7.97 -19.10
CA VAL A 332 0.04 6.67 -18.66
C VAL A 332 -1.32 6.87 -18.01
N VAL A 333 -2.34 6.28 -18.61
CA VAL A 333 -3.74 6.40 -18.18
C VAL A 333 -4.06 5.34 -17.14
N ALA A 334 -4.56 5.77 -15.98
CA ALA A 334 -5.10 4.89 -14.95
C ALA A 334 -6.42 4.28 -15.41
N ARG A 335 -6.65 3.00 -15.11
CA ARG A 335 -7.84 2.26 -15.57
C ARG A 335 -8.51 1.48 -14.45
N ILE A 336 -9.83 1.59 -14.35
CA ILE A 336 -10.68 0.71 -13.55
C ILE A 336 -11.67 0.06 -14.50
N THR A 337 -11.70 -1.28 -14.52
CA THR A 337 -12.56 -2.06 -15.41
C THR A 337 -13.21 -3.21 -14.66
N ASN A 338 -14.48 -3.48 -14.95
CA ASN A 338 -15.24 -4.60 -14.36
C ASN A 338 -15.14 -4.59 -12.83
N ALA A 339 -15.56 -3.48 -12.22
CA ALA A 339 -15.38 -3.27 -10.79
C ALA A 339 -16.70 -2.99 -10.08
N LYS A 340 -16.84 -3.51 -8.86
CA LYS A 340 -18.01 -3.21 -8.02
C LYS A 340 -17.64 -2.78 -6.61
N SER A 341 -18.47 -1.93 -6.03
CA SER A 341 -18.34 -1.48 -4.64
C SER A 341 -19.70 -1.50 -3.94
N ASP A 342 -19.76 -2.07 -2.73
CA ASP A 342 -20.89 -1.97 -1.81
C ASP A 342 -20.39 -1.37 -0.49
N VAL A 343 -20.70 -0.10 -0.24
CA VAL A 343 -20.06 0.66 0.83
C VAL A 343 -21.05 1.40 1.71
N SER A 344 -20.81 1.38 3.01
CA SER A 344 -21.40 2.33 3.95
C SER A 344 -20.34 3.36 4.35
N MET A 345 -20.56 4.64 4.04
CA MET A 345 -19.68 5.73 4.46
C MET A 345 -20.37 6.62 5.49
N ASN A 346 -19.67 6.95 6.56
CA ASN A 346 -20.06 7.95 7.54
C ASN A 346 -18.91 8.95 7.69
N LEU A 347 -19.14 10.17 7.19
CA LEU A 347 -18.09 11.15 6.93
C LEU A 347 -18.35 12.45 7.70
N SER A 348 -17.28 12.97 8.31
CA SER A 348 -17.25 14.23 9.02
C SER A 348 -15.99 15.03 8.69
N LEU A 349 -16.15 16.34 8.51
CA LEU A 349 -15.06 17.30 8.28
C LEU A 349 -15.13 18.42 9.32
N ASP A 350 -14.06 18.64 10.08
CA ASP A 350 -13.97 19.69 11.09
C ASP A 350 -12.65 20.47 10.98
N VAL A 351 -12.66 21.52 10.15
CA VAL A 351 -11.51 22.40 9.93
C VAL A 351 -11.56 23.58 10.88
N THR A 352 -10.64 23.63 11.84
CA THR A 352 -10.57 24.69 12.87
C THR A 352 -9.39 25.65 12.70
N SER A 353 -8.47 25.36 11.78
CA SER A 353 -7.27 26.18 11.53
C SER A 353 -6.83 26.05 10.09
N THR A 354 -6.54 27.16 9.42
CA THR A 354 -6.01 27.24 8.04
C THR A 354 -4.93 28.31 7.94
N LEU A 355 -4.12 28.24 6.89
CA LEU A 355 -3.20 29.31 6.47
C LEU A 355 -3.79 30.08 5.28
N SER A 356 -3.38 31.33 5.08
CA SER A 356 -3.83 32.12 3.91
C SER A 356 -3.43 31.50 2.57
N THR A 357 -2.37 30.68 2.57
CA THR A 357 -1.86 29.93 1.42
C THR A 357 -2.51 28.56 1.22
N ASP A 358 -3.36 28.10 2.16
CA ASP A 358 -4.07 26.84 1.98
C ASP A 358 -5.00 26.95 0.76
N ALA A 359 -5.14 25.83 0.04
CA ALA A 359 -6.15 25.69 -0.99
C ALA A 359 -7.55 25.74 -0.37
N LEU A 360 -8.59 25.86 -1.21
CA LEU A 360 -9.97 25.69 -0.75
C LEU A 360 -10.16 24.29 -0.16
N MET A 361 -10.96 24.20 0.90
CA MET A 361 -11.32 22.94 1.54
C MET A 361 -12.37 22.23 0.71
N ALA A 362 -12.20 20.91 0.59
CA ALA A 362 -13.17 20.10 -0.12
C ALA A 362 -13.25 18.68 0.41
N LEU A 363 -14.47 18.14 0.47
CA LEU A 363 -14.72 16.72 0.67
C LEU A 363 -15.28 16.15 -0.63
N TYR A 364 -14.58 15.17 -1.19
CA TYR A 364 -15.00 14.42 -2.36
C TYR A 364 -15.38 13.01 -1.95
N ALA A 365 -16.62 12.59 -2.18
CA ALA A 365 -17.08 11.25 -1.87
C ALA A 365 -17.81 10.61 -3.06
N GLY A 366 -17.47 9.37 -3.37
CA GLY A 366 -18.12 8.56 -4.39
C GLY A 366 -18.32 7.12 -3.96
N GLY A 367 -19.45 6.50 -4.31
CA GLY A 367 -19.70 5.11 -3.95
C GLY A 367 -18.68 4.14 -4.55
N LEU A 368 -18.01 4.53 -5.64
CA LEU A 368 -16.88 3.83 -6.23
C LEU A 368 -15.56 4.62 -6.09
N VAL A 369 -15.53 5.89 -6.52
CA VAL A 369 -14.31 6.70 -6.59
C VAL A 369 -14.50 8.09 -5.98
N GLY A 370 -13.61 8.53 -5.09
CA GLY A 370 -13.69 9.89 -4.54
C GLY A 370 -13.38 10.96 -5.59
N GLY A 371 -12.23 10.84 -6.27
CA GLY A 371 -11.82 11.74 -7.36
C GLY A 371 -11.19 11.03 -8.55
N ASN A 372 -11.70 11.29 -9.76
CA ASN A 372 -11.16 10.80 -11.03
C ASN A 372 -10.49 11.92 -11.85
N PHE A 373 -9.17 11.97 -11.78
CA PHE A 373 -8.33 12.95 -12.46
C PHE A 373 -7.73 12.37 -13.75
N GLY A 374 -8.58 12.25 -14.77
CA GLY A 374 -8.21 11.86 -16.12
C GLY A 374 -8.19 10.35 -16.37
N GLY A 375 -8.52 9.54 -15.37
CA GLY A 375 -8.61 8.10 -15.48
C GLY A 375 -9.77 7.64 -16.36
N ASN A 376 -9.70 6.38 -16.78
CA ASN A 376 -10.76 5.70 -17.52
C ASN A 376 -11.44 4.66 -16.61
N ILE A 377 -12.73 4.87 -16.37
CA ILE A 377 -13.57 4.03 -15.53
C ILE A 377 -14.65 3.40 -16.41
N GLN A 378 -14.66 2.07 -16.49
CA GLN A 378 -15.52 1.35 -17.42
C GLN A 378 -16.13 0.09 -16.82
N SER A 379 -17.41 -0.19 -17.12
CA SER A 379 -18.10 -1.41 -16.66
C SER A 379 -18.06 -1.50 -15.14
N VAL A 380 -18.64 -0.52 -14.45
CA VAL A 380 -18.56 -0.43 -12.99
C VAL A 380 -19.92 -0.30 -12.32
N TYR A 381 -20.00 -0.76 -11.08
CA TYR A 381 -21.20 -0.69 -10.26
C TYR A 381 -20.89 -0.17 -8.85
N SER A 382 -21.69 0.77 -8.34
CA SER A 382 -21.68 1.15 -6.93
C SER A 382 -23.05 0.94 -6.27
N ASN A 383 -23.01 0.43 -5.04
CA ASN A 383 -24.14 0.24 -4.14
C ASN A 383 -23.80 0.78 -2.74
N GLY A 384 -24.83 1.09 -1.96
CA GLY A 384 -24.71 1.35 -0.52
C GLY A 384 -25.15 2.75 -0.12
N THR A 385 -24.46 3.35 0.85
CA THR A 385 -24.86 4.63 1.46
C THR A 385 -23.66 5.53 1.69
N ILE A 386 -23.82 6.82 1.39
CA ILE A 386 -22.89 7.88 1.77
C ILE A 386 -23.62 8.85 2.68
N ASP A 387 -23.22 8.87 3.95
CA ASP A 387 -23.74 9.76 4.98
C ASP A 387 -22.68 10.80 5.34
N VAL A 388 -22.96 12.07 5.04
CA VAL A 388 -22.14 13.20 5.48
C VAL A 388 -22.84 13.85 6.67
N GLU A 389 -22.37 13.52 7.87
CA GLU A 389 -23.01 13.96 9.11
C GLU A 389 -22.74 15.43 9.37
N LYS A 390 -21.47 15.85 9.27
CA LYS A 390 -21.02 17.21 9.60
C LYS A 390 -19.91 17.66 8.68
N ALA A 391 -19.95 18.91 8.23
CA ALA A 391 -18.82 19.57 7.60
C ALA A 391 -18.71 21.03 8.03
N SER A 392 -17.57 21.42 8.59
CA SER A 392 -17.34 22.80 8.99
C SER A 392 -15.94 23.30 8.65
N ASN A 393 -15.86 24.57 8.26
CA ASN A 393 -14.60 25.32 8.24
C ASN A 393 -14.70 26.64 9.00
N THR A 394 -14.41 26.60 10.30
CA THR A 394 -14.44 27.77 11.17
C THR A 394 -13.08 28.45 11.31
N ALA A 395 -12.13 28.13 10.43
CA ALA A 395 -10.80 28.70 10.49
C ALA A 395 -10.79 30.19 10.08
N SER A 396 -9.86 30.97 10.63
CA SER A 396 -9.78 32.42 10.37
C SER A 396 -9.43 32.81 8.93
N TYR A 397 -8.89 31.87 8.14
CA TYR A 397 -8.58 32.04 6.72
C TYR A 397 -9.34 31.01 5.88
N ASN A 398 -10.62 30.75 6.19
CA ASN A 398 -11.49 29.97 5.31
C ASN A 398 -11.65 30.68 3.95
N LYS A 399 -12.04 29.92 2.93
CA LYS A 399 -12.26 30.47 1.59
C LYS A 399 -13.76 30.52 1.34
N ASP A 400 -14.23 31.54 0.63
CA ASP A 400 -15.65 31.69 0.27
C ASP A 400 -16.10 30.71 -0.84
N ASN A 401 -15.43 29.56 -0.97
CA ASN A 401 -15.68 28.55 -1.99
C ASN A 401 -15.30 27.13 -1.54
N ASP A 402 -15.30 26.89 -0.23
CA ASP A 402 -15.17 25.55 0.31
C ASP A 402 -16.40 24.73 -0.08
N ARG A 403 -16.20 23.43 -0.33
CA ARG A 403 -17.21 22.64 -1.03
C ARG A 403 -17.31 21.18 -0.63
N LEU A 404 -18.53 20.66 -0.73
CA LEU A 404 -18.83 19.24 -0.66
C LEU A 404 -19.20 18.76 -2.07
N VAL A 405 -18.60 17.65 -2.49
CA VAL A 405 -18.78 17.09 -3.83
C VAL A 405 -19.05 15.59 -3.71
N ILE A 406 -20.32 15.23 -3.80
CA ILE A 406 -20.82 13.89 -3.45
C ILE A 406 -21.48 13.26 -4.67
N GLY A 407 -21.05 12.07 -5.05
CA GLY A 407 -21.68 11.30 -6.13
C GLY A 407 -22.01 9.88 -5.73
N GLY A 408 -23.09 9.31 -6.26
CA GLY A 408 -23.39 7.89 -6.04
C GLY A 408 -22.33 6.97 -6.64
N LEU A 409 -21.68 7.37 -7.74
CA LEU A 409 -20.54 6.65 -8.32
C LEU A 409 -19.22 7.36 -8.03
N ILE A 410 -19.11 8.64 -8.40
CA ILE A 410 -17.88 9.42 -8.33
C ILE A 410 -18.12 10.78 -7.70
N GLY A 411 -17.29 11.20 -6.74
CA GLY A 411 -17.34 12.58 -6.23
C GLY A 411 -17.02 13.59 -7.32
N PHE A 412 -15.74 13.72 -7.68
CA PHE A 412 -15.29 14.61 -8.75
C PHE A 412 -14.73 13.85 -9.95
N SER A 413 -15.04 14.27 -11.18
CA SER A 413 -14.46 13.68 -12.39
C SER A 413 -14.08 14.71 -13.46
N ASN A 414 -12.88 14.56 -14.03
CA ASN A 414 -12.52 15.11 -15.34
C ASN A 414 -12.04 14.01 -16.32
N GLY A 415 -12.14 12.74 -15.92
CA GLY A 415 -11.82 11.57 -16.72
C GLY A 415 -13.03 11.01 -17.48
N THR A 416 -12.90 9.82 -18.05
CA THR A 416 -13.98 9.16 -18.81
C THR A 416 -14.69 8.13 -17.95
N ILE A 417 -16.02 8.10 -18.06
CA ILE A 417 -16.90 7.14 -17.38
C ILE A 417 -17.76 6.49 -18.47
N ASN A 418 -17.74 5.17 -18.56
CA ASN A 418 -18.55 4.44 -19.53
C ASN A 418 -19.13 3.17 -18.94
N GLU A 419 -20.41 2.89 -19.20
CA GLU A 419 -21.06 1.66 -18.71
C GLU A 419 -21.01 1.55 -17.18
N ALA A 420 -21.52 2.58 -16.51
CA ALA A 420 -21.54 2.64 -15.06
C ALA A 420 -22.96 2.64 -14.49
N LEU A 421 -23.17 1.93 -13.40
CA LEU A 421 -24.44 1.87 -12.67
C LEU A 421 -24.21 2.31 -11.23
N ALA A 422 -25.06 3.18 -10.69
CA ALA A 422 -25.00 3.57 -9.28
C ALA A 422 -26.38 3.43 -8.62
N SER A 423 -26.41 2.76 -7.47
CA SER A 423 -27.56 2.58 -6.61
C SER A 423 -27.16 2.94 -5.18
N VAL A 424 -26.92 4.22 -4.94
CA VAL A 424 -26.32 4.69 -3.68
C VAL A 424 -27.19 5.76 -3.04
N ASP A 425 -27.56 5.54 -1.79
CA ASP A 425 -28.27 6.52 -0.98
C ASP A 425 -27.30 7.60 -0.50
N LEU A 426 -27.67 8.87 -0.69
CA LEU A 426 -26.90 10.03 -0.28
C LEU A 426 -27.67 10.75 0.83
N ILE A 427 -27.10 10.79 2.03
CA ILE A 427 -27.71 11.41 3.20
C ILE A 427 -26.80 12.55 3.67
N LEU A 428 -27.24 13.79 3.47
CA LEU A 428 -26.42 14.97 3.68
C LEU A 428 -27.09 15.90 4.71
N GLY A 429 -26.50 15.96 5.90
CA GLY A 429 -27.01 16.76 7.01
C GLY A 429 -28.24 16.17 7.70
N ARG A 430 -28.78 16.94 8.66
CA ARG A 430 -29.91 16.57 9.53
C ARG A 430 -30.86 17.76 9.72
N SER A 431 -32.15 17.49 9.91
CA SER A 431 -33.20 18.53 10.05
C SER A 431 -33.15 19.34 11.35
N GLU A 432 -32.56 18.79 12.42
CA GLU A 432 -32.58 19.39 13.77
C GLU A 432 -31.20 19.90 14.24
N GLU A 433 -30.15 19.73 13.43
CA GLU A 433 -28.79 20.15 13.76
C GLU A 433 -28.14 20.90 12.58
N VAL A 434 -27.43 21.99 12.89
CA VAL A 434 -26.57 22.65 11.90
C VAL A 434 -25.45 21.68 11.53
N SER A 435 -25.60 21.06 10.36
CA SER A 435 -24.70 20.02 9.87
C SER A 435 -23.56 20.62 9.04
N PHE A 436 -23.82 21.76 8.40
CA PHE A 436 -22.85 22.45 7.55
C PHE A 436 -22.64 23.87 8.08
N LEU A 437 -21.38 24.27 8.23
CA LEU A 437 -21.02 25.59 8.76
C LEU A 437 -19.81 26.17 8.02
N SER A 438 -19.96 27.35 7.43
CA SER A 438 -18.91 28.00 6.62
C SER A 438 -18.42 27.08 5.48
N ILE A 439 -19.39 26.47 4.80
CA ILE A 439 -19.20 25.71 3.57
C ILE A 439 -20.15 26.34 2.55
N GLU A 440 -19.62 26.79 1.42
CA GLU A 440 -20.36 27.67 0.51
C GLU A 440 -21.06 26.91 -0.61
N GLN A 441 -20.54 25.74 -1.00
CA GLN A 441 -21.04 24.99 -2.15
C GLN A 441 -21.25 23.51 -1.87
N LEU A 442 -22.40 23.00 -2.33
CA LEU A 442 -22.72 21.58 -2.34
C LEU A 442 -23.06 21.12 -3.76
N PHE A 443 -22.34 20.11 -4.25
CA PHE A 443 -22.62 19.43 -5.52
C PHE A 443 -22.96 17.97 -5.26
N VAL A 444 -24.15 17.54 -5.70
CA VAL A 444 -24.67 16.19 -5.46
C VAL A 444 -25.21 15.59 -6.75
N GLY A 445 -24.72 14.42 -7.12
CA GLY A 445 -25.20 13.69 -8.29
C GLY A 445 -25.45 12.22 -7.98
N GLY A 446 -26.55 11.64 -8.49
CA GLY A 446 -26.76 10.19 -8.39
C GLY A 446 -25.64 9.37 -9.06
N LEU A 447 -24.99 9.92 -10.10
CA LEU A 447 -23.75 9.37 -10.66
C LEU A 447 -22.53 10.16 -10.21
N VAL A 448 -22.44 11.44 -10.58
CA VAL A 448 -21.23 12.24 -10.40
C VAL A 448 -21.56 13.53 -9.64
N GLY A 449 -20.87 13.81 -8.53
CA GLY A 449 -21.07 15.05 -7.79
C GLY A 449 -20.74 16.27 -8.65
N GLN A 450 -19.50 16.33 -9.16
CA GLN A 450 -19.07 17.39 -10.09
C GLN A 450 -18.26 16.82 -11.25
N GLN A 451 -18.57 17.26 -12.46
CA GLN A 451 -17.93 16.82 -13.69
C GLN A 451 -17.39 17.99 -14.52
N VAL A 452 -16.22 17.80 -15.12
CA VAL A 452 -15.63 18.73 -16.09
C VAL A 452 -15.69 18.15 -17.50
N GLY A 453 -16.56 18.74 -18.34
CA GLY A 453 -16.83 18.31 -19.71
C GLY A 453 -17.83 17.15 -19.79
N ASP A 454 -18.33 16.86 -20.99
CA ASP A 454 -19.23 15.74 -21.25
C ASP A 454 -18.41 14.45 -21.52
N LYS A 455 -18.26 13.61 -20.50
CA LYS A 455 -17.37 12.43 -20.51
C LYS A 455 -17.98 11.19 -19.88
N THR A 456 -19.30 11.19 -19.69
CA THR A 456 -20.05 10.11 -19.05
C THR A 456 -21.04 9.54 -20.06
N THR A 457 -20.84 8.29 -20.45
CA THR A 457 -21.65 7.63 -21.48
C THR A 457 -22.22 6.32 -20.96
N ASN A 458 -23.42 5.95 -21.40
CA ASN A 458 -24.08 4.70 -21.02
C ASN A 458 -24.02 4.45 -19.50
N SER A 459 -24.23 5.50 -18.69
CA SER A 459 -24.15 5.40 -17.23
C SER A 459 -25.45 5.84 -16.58
N LEU A 460 -25.96 5.08 -15.60
CA LEU A 460 -27.32 5.21 -15.04
C LEU A 460 -27.29 5.30 -13.51
N ALA A 461 -28.00 6.28 -12.94
CA ALA A 461 -28.38 6.23 -11.53
C ALA A 461 -29.71 5.48 -11.38
N LEU A 462 -29.78 4.53 -10.46
CA LEU A 462 -30.91 3.62 -10.30
C LEU A 462 -31.30 3.52 -8.82
N GLU A 463 -32.59 3.64 -8.50
CA GLU A 463 -33.15 3.30 -7.18
C GLU A 463 -32.44 3.98 -5.99
N ALA A 464 -31.98 5.22 -6.19
CA ALA A 464 -31.22 5.97 -5.19
C ALA A 464 -32.06 7.03 -4.48
N VAL A 465 -31.83 7.23 -3.18
CA VAL A 465 -32.40 8.34 -2.42
C VAL A 465 -31.35 9.40 -2.14
N ILE A 466 -31.62 10.64 -2.54
CA ILE A 466 -30.78 11.81 -2.26
C ILE A 466 -31.50 12.69 -1.25
N ASN A 467 -31.13 12.58 0.03
CA ASN A 467 -31.71 13.36 1.11
C ASN A 467 -30.74 14.46 1.56
N VAL A 468 -31.19 15.71 1.50
CA VAL A 468 -30.37 16.88 1.78
C VAL A 468 -31.09 17.82 2.74
N TYR A 469 -30.41 18.18 3.83
CA TYR A 469 -30.84 19.19 4.79
C TYR A 469 -29.78 20.28 4.90
N LEU A 470 -30.13 21.52 4.54
CA LEU A 470 -29.17 22.62 4.46
C LEU A 470 -29.45 23.74 5.44
N ASP A 471 -28.41 24.56 5.67
CA ASP A 471 -28.58 25.89 6.22
C ASP A 471 -28.85 26.91 5.08
N ASN A 472 -29.37 28.08 5.45
CA ASN A 472 -29.85 29.09 4.51
C ASN A 472 -28.72 29.84 3.76
N THR A 473 -27.46 29.48 3.94
CA THR A 473 -26.29 30.20 3.42
C THR A 473 -25.51 29.43 2.36
N MET A 474 -25.72 28.11 2.25
CA MET A 474 -25.03 27.27 1.27
C MET A 474 -25.77 27.24 -0.07
N SER A 475 -25.02 27.37 -1.18
CA SER A 475 -25.57 27.11 -2.51
C SER A 475 -25.49 25.62 -2.83
N ALA A 476 -26.61 25.00 -3.22
CA ALA A 476 -26.64 23.58 -3.55
C ALA A 476 -27.09 23.30 -4.99
N PHE A 477 -26.49 22.25 -5.53
CA PHE A 477 -26.61 21.78 -6.89
C PHE A 477 -26.90 20.27 -6.82
N LEU A 478 -28.18 19.91 -6.81
CA LEU A 478 -28.62 18.52 -6.62
C LEU A 478 -29.13 17.98 -7.95
N SER A 479 -28.64 16.81 -8.37
CA SER A 479 -29.05 16.17 -9.61
C SER A 479 -29.19 14.66 -9.43
N SER A 480 -30.15 14.03 -10.13
CA SER A 480 -30.20 12.57 -10.18
C SER A 480 -29.04 11.97 -10.97
N VAL A 481 -28.32 12.77 -11.76
CA VAL A 481 -27.23 12.29 -12.63
C VAL A 481 -25.92 12.99 -12.27
N VAL A 482 -25.72 14.23 -12.71
CA VAL A 482 -24.48 15.01 -12.47
C VAL A 482 -24.82 16.30 -11.74
N GLY A 483 -24.28 16.48 -10.53
CA GLY A 483 -24.61 17.63 -9.68
C GLY A 483 -24.22 18.97 -10.30
N SER A 484 -23.16 19.03 -11.10
CA SER A 484 -22.72 20.26 -11.77
C SER A 484 -23.29 20.46 -13.19
N ASP A 485 -24.19 19.60 -13.67
CA ASP A 485 -24.81 19.72 -14.99
C ASP A 485 -26.33 19.88 -14.85
N PHE A 486 -26.83 20.98 -15.39
CA PHE A 486 -28.23 21.39 -15.30
C PHE A 486 -29.04 21.09 -16.55
N GLU A 487 -28.39 20.75 -17.66
CA GLU A 487 -29.07 20.86 -18.96
C GLU A 487 -29.44 19.53 -19.58
N ASN A 488 -28.82 18.39 -19.25
CA ASN A 488 -29.04 17.19 -20.05
C ASN A 488 -28.72 15.89 -19.31
N SER A 489 -29.73 15.03 -19.12
CA SER A 489 -29.61 13.56 -19.21
C SER A 489 -30.84 12.84 -18.65
N ASN A 490 -31.45 11.95 -19.44
CA ASN A 490 -32.49 11.00 -18.99
C ASN A 490 -31.88 9.73 -18.36
N ALA A 491 -30.61 9.79 -17.91
CA ALA A 491 -29.87 8.62 -17.42
C ALA A 491 -30.06 8.41 -15.91
N PHE A 492 -31.32 8.37 -15.49
CA PHE A 492 -31.72 7.95 -14.16
C PHE A 492 -33.04 7.17 -14.21
N LYS A 493 -33.27 6.33 -13.19
CA LYS A 493 -34.55 5.63 -12.98
C LYS A 493 -34.80 5.44 -11.49
N ASP A 494 -36.03 5.74 -11.05
CA ASP A 494 -36.48 5.56 -9.66
C ASP A 494 -35.59 6.27 -8.61
N VAL A 495 -35.00 7.41 -8.98
CA VAL A 495 -34.22 8.27 -8.08
C VAL A 495 -35.13 9.32 -7.44
N VAL A 496 -35.02 9.51 -6.13
CA VAL A 496 -35.81 10.50 -5.38
C VAL A 496 -34.89 11.52 -4.73
N ILE A 497 -35.10 12.80 -5.03
CA ILE A 497 -34.42 13.91 -4.36
C ILE A 497 -35.35 14.48 -3.28
N THR A 498 -34.87 14.55 -2.05
CA THR A 498 -35.53 15.22 -0.93
C THR A 498 -34.67 16.39 -0.47
N TYR A 499 -35.24 17.59 -0.47
CA TYR A 499 -34.59 18.80 0.01
C TYR A 499 -35.41 19.41 1.15
N ASP A 500 -34.80 19.56 2.33
CA ASP A 500 -35.44 20.03 3.56
C ASP A 500 -36.77 19.30 3.88
N GLY A 501 -36.76 17.97 3.70
CA GLY A 501 -37.91 17.10 3.96
C GLY A 501 -39.00 17.13 2.87
N ILE A 502 -38.83 17.92 1.80
CA ILE A 502 -39.77 17.98 0.68
C ILE A 502 -39.25 17.08 -0.45
N PRO A 503 -40.02 16.06 -0.89
CA PRO A 503 -39.62 15.18 -1.98
C PRO A 503 -39.93 15.80 -3.36
N TYR A 504 -39.02 15.57 -4.30
CA TYR A 504 -39.06 16.03 -5.68
C TYR A 504 -38.88 14.82 -6.60
N THR A 505 -39.98 14.11 -6.87
CA THR A 505 -39.96 12.82 -7.59
C THR A 505 -40.07 12.93 -9.12
N ALA A 506 -40.44 14.12 -9.62
CA ALA A 506 -40.55 14.41 -11.06
C ALA A 506 -39.50 15.44 -11.53
N VAL A 507 -38.64 15.88 -10.61
CA VAL A 507 -37.64 16.92 -10.85
C VAL A 507 -36.27 16.29 -10.71
N THR A 508 -35.43 16.48 -11.71
CA THR A 508 -34.12 15.84 -11.76
C THR A 508 -33.04 16.73 -11.23
N VAL A 509 -33.24 18.06 -11.25
CA VAL A 509 -32.26 19.03 -10.77
C VAL A 509 -32.89 20.07 -9.86
N VAL A 510 -32.31 20.28 -8.69
CA VAL A 510 -32.66 21.33 -7.73
C VAL A 510 -31.44 22.23 -7.55
N ARG A 511 -31.60 23.52 -7.85
CA ARG A 511 -30.61 24.54 -7.53
C ARG A 511 -31.15 25.39 -6.40
N THR A 512 -30.37 25.53 -5.33
CA THR A 512 -30.68 26.49 -4.27
C THR A 512 -29.58 27.53 -4.18
N THR A 513 -29.99 28.79 -4.09
CA THR A 513 -29.14 29.91 -3.68
C THR A 513 -29.76 30.54 -2.44
N THR A 514 -29.08 31.53 -1.84
CA THR A 514 -29.61 32.24 -0.65
C THR A 514 -31.01 32.81 -0.84
N ASP A 515 -31.42 33.08 -2.07
CA ASP A 515 -32.64 33.85 -2.37
C ASP A 515 -33.65 33.14 -3.28
N ASP A 516 -33.26 32.09 -4.02
CA ASP A 516 -34.11 31.42 -5.01
C ASP A 516 -33.86 29.90 -5.09
N ILE A 517 -34.92 29.15 -5.40
CA ILE A 517 -34.88 27.73 -5.78
C ILE A 517 -35.33 27.59 -7.23
N ASP A 518 -34.45 27.07 -8.08
CA ASP A 518 -34.73 26.77 -9.50
C ASP A 518 -34.81 25.25 -9.72
N PHE A 519 -35.68 24.85 -10.64
CA PHE A 519 -35.93 23.45 -10.98
C PHE A 519 -35.82 23.20 -12.48
N VAL A 520 -35.37 22.00 -12.85
CA VAL A 520 -35.43 21.49 -14.22
C VAL A 520 -36.10 20.11 -14.21
N ASP A 521 -37.21 20.00 -14.93
CA ASP A 521 -37.89 18.73 -15.17
C ASP A 521 -37.16 17.97 -16.30
N LEU A 522 -36.56 16.82 -15.98
CA LEU A 522 -36.06 15.88 -17.00
C LEU A 522 -36.94 14.63 -17.01
N VAL A 523 -36.95 13.93 -18.14
CA VAL A 523 -37.74 12.71 -18.32
C VAL A 523 -36.89 11.52 -17.89
N ALA A 524 -37.41 10.65 -17.02
CA ALA A 524 -36.69 9.44 -16.62
C ALA A 524 -36.43 8.48 -17.80
N LEU A 525 -35.53 7.52 -17.61
CA LEU A 525 -35.29 6.47 -18.61
C LEU A 525 -36.56 5.64 -18.84
N GLU A 526 -37.10 5.66 -20.07
CA GLU A 526 -38.30 4.90 -20.45
C GLU A 526 -38.00 3.49 -20.97
N THR A 527 -36.74 3.19 -21.32
CA THR A 527 -36.32 1.88 -21.83
C THR A 527 -36.01 0.91 -20.69
N SER A 528 -35.89 -0.39 -21.00
CA SER A 528 -35.36 -1.36 -20.03
C SER A 528 -33.96 -0.93 -19.56
N VAL A 529 -33.69 -1.05 -18.26
CA VAL A 529 -32.39 -0.74 -17.66
C VAL A 529 -31.28 -1.58 -18.30
N SER A 530 -31.55 -2.87 -18.56
CA SER A 530 -30.60 -3.79 -19.20
C SER A 530 -30.16 -3.33 -20.60
N ASP A 531 -31.06 -2.69 -21.35
CA ASP A 531 -30.84 -2.29 -22.74
C ASP A 531 -29.99 -1.03 -22.83
N TYR A 532 -29.89 -0.28 -21.73
CA TYR A 532 -29.05 0.91 -21.62
C TYR A 532 -27.54 0.58 -21.63
N PHE A 533 -27.18 -0.66 -21.31
CA PHE A 533 -25.79 -1.11 -21.23
C PHE A 533 -25.43 -2.09 -22.36
N THR A 534 -24.18 -2.06 -22.82
CA THR A 534 -23.66 -3.06 -23.76
C THR A 534 -22.76 -4.09 -23.10
N SER A 535 -22.15 -3.74 -21.96
CA SER A 535 -21.29 -4.57 -21.15
C SER A 535 -22.01 -5.80 -20.61
N ALA A 536 -21.43 -6.97 -20.85
CA ALA A 536 -21.90 -8.21 -20.23
C ALA A 536 -21.73 -8.19 -18.71
N TYR A 537 -20.72 -7.47 -18.20
CA TYR A 537 -20.47 -7.36 -16.76
C TYR A 537 -21.62 -6.67 -16.03
N ILE A 538 -22.08 -5.51 -16.54
CA ILE A 538 -23.20 -4.78 -15.94
C ILE A 538 -24.52 -5.55 -16.08
N LYS A 539 -24.73 -6.21 -17.23
CA LYS A 539 -25.92 -7.04 -17.43
C LYS A 539 -25.99 -8.17 -16.42
N ALA A 540 -24.87 -8.85 -16.16
CA ALA A 540 -24.82 -9.90 -15.15
C ALA A 540 -25.16 -9.37 -13.75
N ILE A 541 -24.67 -8.19 -13.37
CA ILE A 541 -25.02 -7.56 -12.09
C ILE A 541 -26.53 -7.31 -11.97
N LEU A 542 -27.15 -6.77 -13.04
CA LEU A 542 -28.59 -6.51 -13.06
C LEU A 542 -29.44 -7.78 -13.00
N GLU A 543 -28.96 -8.87 -13.60
CA GLU A 543 -29.62 -10.18 -13.54
C GLU A 543 -29.52 -10.83 -12.15
N GLU A 544 -28.44 -10.58 -11.40
CA GLU A 544 -28.27 -11.06 -10.01
C GLU A 544 -29.17 -10.31 -9.00
N SER A 545 -29.64 -9.11 -9.35
CA SER A 545 -30.48 -8.25 -8.49
C SER A 545 -32.01 -8.45 -8.62
N VAL A 546 -32.47 -9.31 -9.56
CA VAL A 546 -33.89 -9.68 -9.79
C VAL A 546 -34.14 -11.09 -9.29
#